data_AF-A0A6N8JLN9-F1
#
_entry.id   AF-A0A6N8JLN9-F1
#
_cell.length_a   1.000
_cell.length_b   1.000
_cell.length_c   1.000
_cell.angle_alpha   90.00
_cell.angle_beta   90.00
_cell.angle_gamma   90.00
#
_symmetry.space_group_name_H-M   'P 1'
#
loop_
_entity.id
_entity.type
_entity.pdbx_description
1 polymer ?
#
loop_
_entity_poly.entity_id
_entity_poly.type
_entity_poly.pdbx_seq_one_letter_code
_entity_poly.pdbx_strand_id
1 'polypeptide(L)'
;MAEVCGQLYDGVARTPLMRVEEACAWIAEDYPKKWLRLVNLCERAMADGWPRIRRGDLFVLATQQGMPITLCSEFRMDNNIWSVLSRYLLMFRPELATVIFPNSAEVDRHGIDFENVWHDNVARNTFFPVKCWQDAVGLYRGEAA
;
A
#
# COMPACT_ATOMS: atom_id res chain seq x y z
N MET A 1 26.16 17.46 -6.09
CA MET A 1 26.59 16.40 -5.16
C MET A 1 25.73 16.51 -3.92
N ALA A 2 24.52 15.95 -3.96
CA ALA A 2 23.62 15.94 -2.80
C ALA A 2 23.97 14.70 -1.97
N GLU A 3 24.51 14.95 -0.78
CA GLU A 3 24.76 13.94 0.25
C GLU A 3 23.42 13.30 0.60
N VAL A 4 23.21 12.06 0.15
CA VAL A 4 22.14 11.22 0.65
C VAL A 4 22.51 10.91 2.09
N CYS A 5 21.86 11.59 3.02
CA CYS A 5 21.86 11.27 4.44
C CYS A 5 21.41 9.82 4.57
N GLY A 6 22.37 8.90 4.66
CA GLY A 6 22.14 7.55 5.13
C GLY A 6 21.70 7.67 6.58
N GLN A 7 20.39 7.61 6.83
CA GLN A 7 19.87 7.55 8.19
C GLN A 7 20.51 6.35 8.89
N LEU A 8 21.35 6.67 9.88
CA LEU A 8 21.84 5.74 10.89
C LEU A 8 20.63 5.08 11.53
N TYR A 9 20.48 3.77 11.32
CA TYR A 9 19.56 2.95 12.08
C TYR A 9 19.99 2.99 13.55
N ASP A 10 19.21 3.63 14.40
CA ASP A 10 19.49 3.86 15.83
C ASP A 10 19.08 2.66 16.73
N GLY A 11 18.61 1.56 16.14
CA GLY A 11 18.17 0.38 16.87
C GLY A 11 16.80 0.53 17.55
N VAL A 12 16.08 1.64 17.34
CA VAL A 12 14.74 1.81 17.89
C VAL A 12 13.75 0.94 17.11
N ALA A 13 13.05 0.06 17.83
CA ALA A 13 11.98 -0.74 17.24
C ALA A 13 10.89 0.20 16.69
N ARG A 14 10.72 0.20 15.36
CA ARG A 14 9.70 1.02 14.70
C ARG A 14 8.31 0.67 15.24
N THR A 15 7.63 1.66 15.80
CA THR A 15 6.26 1.51 16.27
C THR A 15 5.33 1.22 15.08
N PRO A 16 4.17 0.59 15.31
CA PRO A 16 3.19 0.37 14.25
C PRO A 16 2.75 1.68 13.56
N LEU A 17 2.61 2.78 14.32
CA LEU A 17 2.28 4.09 13.75
C LEU A 17 3.37 4.60 12.79
N MET A 18 4.64 4.50 13.17
CA MET A 18 5.77 4.90 12.31
C MET A 18 5.78 4.15 10.99
N ARG A 19 5.38 2.86 10.97
CA ARG A 19 5.26 2.10 9.72
C ARG A 19 4.14 2.64 8.82
N VAL A 20 3.03 3.09 9.42
CA VAL A 20 1.92 3.70 8.68
C VAL A 20 2.32 5.06 8.12
N GLU A 21 2.99 5.88 8.92
CA GLU A 21 3.54 7.18 8.52
C GLU A 21 4.58 7.03 7.40
N GLU A 22 5.47 6.04 7.48
CA GLU A 22 6.48 5.75 6.45
C GLU A 22 5.82 5.37 5.10
N ALA A 23 4.77 4.55 5.13
CA ALA A 23 4.02 4.23 3.93
C ALA A 23 3.29 5.47 3.36
N CYS A 24 2.75 6.34 4.22
CA CYS A 24 2.16 7.61 3.81
C CYS A 24 3.22 8.54 3.19
N ALA A 25 4.43 8.60 3.76
CA ALA A 25 5.53 9.38 3.20
C ALA A 25 5.96 8.84 1.83
N TRP A 26 6.01 7.52 1.65
CA TRP A 26 6.26 6.91 0.33
C TRP A 26 5.22 7.34 -0.71
N ILE A 27 3.94 7.43 -0.31
CA ILE A 27 2.85 7.89 -1.17
C ILE A 27 3.00 9.39 -1.48
N ALA A 28 3.24 10.20 -0.46
CA ALA A 28 3.30 11.65 -0.54
C ALA A 28 4.44 12.18 -1.43
N GLU A 29 5.54 11.42 -1.56
CA GLU A 29 6.73 11.79 -2.36
C GLU A 29 6.39 12.23 -3.80
N ASP A 30 5.42 11.59 -4.45
CA ASP A 30 4.93 11.95 -5.80
C ASP A 30 3.42 11.73 -5.91
N TYR A 31 2.66 12.17 -4.89
CA TYR A 31 1.20 12.13 -4.92
C TYR A 31 0.63 13.15 -5.93
N PRO A 32 -0.40 12.82 -6.73
CA PRO A 32 -1.14 11.55 -6.76
C PRO A 32 -0.54 10.50 -7.70
N LYS A 33 0.48 10.83 -8.49
CA LYS A 33 0.97 10.00 -9.59
C LYS A 33 1.47 8.65 -9.11
N LYS A 34 2.32 8.60 -8.07
CA LYS A 34 2.89 7.37 -7.52
C LYS A 34 1.83 6.43 -6.95
N TRP A 35 0.87 7.00 -6.20
CA TRP A 35 -0.28 6.26 -5.70
C TRP A 35 -1.12 5.67 -6.83
N LEU A 36 -1.49 6.50 -7.80
CA LEU A 36 -2.32 6.07 -8.92
C LEU A 36 -1.58 5.06 -9.82
N ARG A 37 -0.24 5.14 -9.94
CA ARG A 37 0.55 4.09 -10.60
C ARG A 37 0.37 2.75 -9.88
N LEU A 38 0.46 2.71 -8.55
CA LEU A 38 0.25 1.48 -7.77
C LEU A 38 -1.19 0.96 -7.91
N VAL A 39 -2.18 1.85 -7.81
CA VAL A 39 -3.60 1.48 -7.96
C VAL A 39 -3.84 0.85 -9.33
N ASN A 40 -3.43 1.53 -10.40
CA ASN A 40 -3.59 1.05 -11.78
C ASN A 40 -2.84 -0.27 -12.00
N LEU A 41 -1.66 -0.45 -11.39
CA LEU A 41 -0.89 -1.68 -11.46
C LEU A 41 -1.70 -2.86 -10.90
N CYS A 42 -2.30 -2.69 -9.72
CA CYS A 42 -3.11 -3.71 -9.05
C CYS A 42 -4.45 -3.97 -9.76
N GLU A 43 -5.15 -2.92 -10.21
CA GLU A 43 -6.41 -3.06 -10.95
C GLU A 43 -6.21 -3.82 -12.27
N ARG A 44 -5.11 -3.54 -12.99
CA ARG A 44 -4.77 -4.28 -14.21
C ARG A 44 -4.42 -5.73 -13.92
N ALA A 45 -3.61 -6.01 -12.90
CA ALA A 45 -3.32 -7.38 -12.51
C ALA A 45 -4.60 -8.16 -12.15
N MET A 46 -5.55 -7.52 -11.46
CA MET A 46 -6.87 -8.12 -11.20
C MET A 46 -7.64 -8.38 -12.50
N ALA A 47 -7.70 -7.41 -13.42
CA ALA A 47 -8.38 -7.55 -14.71
C ALA A 47 -7.75 -8.64 -15.60
N ASP A 48 -6.44 -8.81 -15.52
CA ASP A 48 -5.67 -9.86 -16.21
C ASP A 48 -5.86 -11.25 -15.58
N GLY A 49 -6.66 -11.36 -14.49
CA GLY A 49 -7.00 -12.62 -13.85
C GLY A 49 -5.93 -13.16 -12.91
N TRP A 50 -5.07 -12.29 -12.36
CA TRP A 50 -4.07 -12.74 -11.38
C TRP A 50 -4.76 -13.30 -10.14
N PRO A 51 -4.38 -14.51 -9.68
CA PRO A 51 -5.03 -15.13 -8.54
C PRO A 51 -4.64 -14.45 -7.21
N ARG A 52 -3.46 -13.80 -7.18
CA ARG A 52 -2.92 -13.12 -6.01
C ARG A 52 -1.81 -12.16 -6.40
N ILE A 53 -1.82 -10.97 -5.80
CA ILE A 53 -0.74 -9.98 -5.88
C ILE A 53 0.11 -10.06 -4.61
N ARG A 54 1.40 -10.34 -4.75
CA ARG A 54 2.39 -10.29 -3.67
C ARG A 54 3.34 -9.13 -3.90
N ARG A 55 3.98 -8.66 -2.82
CA ARG A 55 5.04 -7.64 -2.85
C ARG A 55 6.09 -7.90 -3.94
N GLY A 56 6.58 -9.15 -4.03
CA GLY A 56 7.61 -9.53 -4.99
C GLY A 56 7.16 -9.46 -6.45
N ASP A 57 5.85 -9.51 -6.69
CA ASP A 57 5.28 -9.49 -8.03
C ASP A 57 5.22 -8.06 -8.59
N LEU A 58 5.14 -7.03 -7.73
CA LEU A 58 4.87 -5.65 -8.16
C LEU A 58 5.92 -5.11 -9.15
N PHE A 59 7.20 -5.37 -8.90
CA PHE A 59 8.25 -4.98 -9.83
C PHE A 59 8.08 -5.67 -11.20
N VAL A 60 7.80 -6.98 -11.18
CA VAL A 60 7.60 -7.77 -12.40
C VAL A 60 6.36 -7.31 -13.15
N LEU A 61 5.23 -7.12 -12.45
CA LEU A 61 4.00 -6.57 -13.01
C LEU A 61 4.25 -5.20 -13.67
N ALA A 62 4.99 -4.30 -13.00
CA ALA A 62 5.28 -2.98 -13.54
C ALA A 62 6.10 -3.08 -14.83
N THR A 63 7.09 -3.97 -14.87
CA THR A 63 7.87 -4.21 -16.09
C THR A 63 7.03 -4.81 -17.22
N GLN A 64 6.15 -5.77 -16.93
CA GLN A 64 5.26 -6.39 -17.91
C GLN A 64 4.25 -5.40 -18.50
N GLN A 65 3.84 -4.40 -17.72
CA GLN A 65 2.96 -3.32 -18.18
C GLN A 65 3.68 -2.20 -18.94
N GLY A 66 4.96 -2.39 -19.29
CA GLY A 66 5.72 -1.46 -20.13
C GLY A 66 6.18 -0.18 -19.42
N MET A 67 6.20 -0.18 -18.08
CA MET A 67 6.65 0.97 -17.32
C MET A 67 8.18 1.15 -17.44
N PRO A 68 8.70 2.39 -17.53
CA PRO A 68 10.14 2.65 -17.49
C PRO A 68 10.80 2.05 -16.25
N ILE A 69 11.99 1.48 -16.42
CA ILE A 69 12.73 0.78 -15.35
C ILE A 69 12.96 1.63 -14.09
N THR A 70 13.11 2.95 -14.28
CA THR A 70 13.26 3.93 -13.19
C THR A 70 12.02 3.97 -12.31
N LEU A 71 10.83 3.95 -12.91
CA LEU A 71 9.55 3.90 -12.19
C LEU A 71 9.26 2.49 -11.66
N CYS A 72 9.63 1.42 -12.37
CA CYS A 72 9.50 0.06 -11.84
C CYS A 72 10.22 -0.11 -10.50
N SER A 73 11.37 0.56 -10.33
CA SER A 73 12.16 0.50 -9.11
C SER A 73 11.42 1.03 -7.88
N GLU A 74 10.41 1.89 -8.05
CA GLU A 74 9.52 2.35 -6.96
C GLU A 74 8.77 1.19 -6.29
N PHE A 75 8.55 0.08 -7.02
CA PHE A 75 7.82 -1.09 -6.55
C PHE A 75 8.71 -2.17 -5.93
N ARG A 76 10.00 -1.90 -5.72
CA ARG A 76 10.89 -2.74 -4.90
C ARG A 76 10.65 -2.48 -3.41
N MET A 77 9.39 -2.60 -3.00
CA MET A 77 8.97 -2.33 -1.62
C MET A 77 9.50 -3.41 -0.67
N ASP A 78 9.75 -3.04 0.58
CA ASP A 78 9.94 -4.01 1.66
C ASP A 78 8.58 -4.53 2.17
N ASN A 79 8.63 -5.51 3.08
CA ASN A 79 7.41 -6.11 3.63
C ASN A 79 6.63 -5.14 4.54
N ASN A 80 7.30 -4.19 5.19
CA ASN A 80 6.65 -3.26 6.12
C ASN A 80 5.79 -2.25 5.34
N ILE A 81 6.36 -1.66 4.29
CA ILE A 81 5.68 -0.72 3.40
C ILE A 81 4.52 -1.42 2.69
N TRP A 82 4.74 -2.57 2.05
CA TRP A 82 3.67 -3.28 1.34
C TRP A 82 2.52 -3.69 2.27
N SER A 83 2.83 -4.10 3.50
CA SER A 83 1.81 -4.44 4.48
C SER A 83 0.83 -3.28 4.71
N VAL A 84 1.33 -2.05 4.85
CA VAL A 84 0.47 -0.87 5.03
C VAL A 84 -0.19 -0.46 3.71
N LEU A 85 0.56 -0.38 2.60
CA LEU A 85 0.02 0.05 1.30
C LEU A 85 -1.12 -0.84 0.82
N SER A 86 -1.02 -2.16 1.04
CA SER A 86 -2.11 -3.08 0.70
C SER A 86 -3.39 -2.79 1.47
N ARG A 87 -3.33 -2.31 2.71
CA ARG A 87 -4.52 -1.89 3.48
C ARG A 87 -5.15 -0.63 2.90
N TYR A 88 -4.34 0.37 2.58
CA TYR A 88 -4.82 1.57 1.89
C TYR A 88 -5.41 1.25 0.52
N LEU A 89 -4.82 0.30 -0.23
CA LEU A 89 -5.36 -0.16 -1.51
C LEU A 89 -6.75 -0.74 -1.33
N LEU A 90 -6.95 -1.59 -0.32
CA LEU A 90 -8.26 -2.18 -0.02
C LEU A 90 -9.27 -1.15 0.49
N MET A 91 -8.84 -0.18 1.30
CA MET A 91 -9.70 0.92 1.72
C MET A 91 -10.13 1.80 0.54
N PHE A 92 -9.25 2.04 -0.44
CA PHE A 92 -9.47 2.93 -1.58
C PHE A 92 -10.15 2.25 -2.78
N ARG A 93 -9.90 0.96 -2.96
CA ARG A 93 -10.45 0.08 -4.01
C ARG A 93 -10.81 -1.28 -3.40
N PRO A 94 -11.98 -1.38 -2.76
CA PRO A 94 -12.41 -2.62 -2.11
C PRO A 94 -12.44 -3.85 -3.03
N GLU A 95 -12.68 -3.70 -4.34
CA GLU A 95 -12.66 -4.82 -5.30
C GLU A 95 -11.33 -5.60 -5.28
N LEU A 96 -10.21 -4.92 -4.98
CA LEU A 96 -8.88 -5.52 -4.92
C LEU A 96 -8.77 -6.58 -3.82
N ALA A 97 -9.73 -6.68 -2.89
CA ALA A 97 -9.78 -7.74 -1.88
C ALA A 97 -9.84 -9.14 -2.51
N THR A 98 -10.30 -9.25 -3.76
CA THR A 98 -10.32 -10.50 -4.54
C THR A 98 -8.92 -11.01 -4.90
N VAL A 99 -7.89 -10.16 -4.92
CA VAL A 99 -6.52 -10.51 -5.34
C VAL A 99 -5.43 -10.09 -4.35
N ILE A 100 -5.74 -9.23 -3.38
CA ILE A 100 -4.84 -8.82 -2.29
C ILE A 100 -5.32 -9.44 -0.98
N PHE A 101 -4.42 -10.18 -0.32
CA PHE A 101 -4.74 -10.95 0.88
C PHE A 101 -3.77 -10.60 2.01
N PRO A 102 -3.96 -9.45 2.69
CA PRO A 102 -3.17 -9.11 3.86
C PRO A 102 -3.48 -10.10 4.99
N ASN A 103 -2.47 -10.42 5.80
CA ASN A 103 -2.69 -11.06 7.09
C ASN A 103 -2.86 -9.99 8.16
N SER A 104 -3.57 -10.32 9.25
CA SER A 104 -3.59 -9.47 10.45
C SER A 104 -2.16 -9.20 10.91
N ALA A 105 -1.86 -7.94 11.18
CA ALA A 105 -0.56 -7.45 11.61
C ALA A 105 -0.70 -6.51 12.80
N GLU A 106 0.43 -6.14 13.42
CA GLU A 106 0.46 -5.22 14.56
C GLU A 106 -0.24 -3.89 14.24
N VAL A 107 -0.09 -3.36 13.02
CA VAL A 107 -0.74 -2.11 12.60
C VAL A 107 -2.27 -2.15 12.71
N ASP A 108 -2.90 -3.34 12.65
CA ASP A 108 -4.36 -3.47 12.84
C ASP A 108 -4.76 -3.49 14.32
N ARG A 109 -3.88 -3.98 15.20
CA ARG A 109 -4.20 -4.28 16.61
C ARG A 109 -4.00 -3.08 17.53
N HIS A 110 -3.29 -2.06 17.05
CA HIS A 110 -2.93 -0.87 17.83
C HIS A 110 -3.95 0.27 17.73
N GLY A 111 -5.13 0.05 17.13
CA GLY A 111 -6.18 1.06 17.03
C GLY A 111 -5.79 2.29 16.21
N ILE A 112 -4.91 2.12 15.23
CA ILE A 112 -4.48 3.22 14.34
C ILE A 112 -5.63 3.58 13.42
N ASP A 113 -5.97 4.86 13.36
CA ASP A 113 -6.91 5.40 12.40
C ASP A 113 -6.19 5.68 11.06
N PHE A 114 -6.23 4.71 10.16
CA PHE A 114 -5.56 4.80 8.86
C PHE A 114 -6.08 5.98 8.03
N GLU A 115 -7.39 6.24 8.06
CA GLU A 115 -7.98 7.32 7.28
C GLU A 115 -7.49 8.68 7.76
N ASN A 116 -7.49 8.92 9.08
CA ASN A 116 -6.96 10.17 9.63
C ASN A 116 -5.46 10.32 9.38
N VAL A 117 -4.66 9.26 9.54
CA VAL A 117 -3.22 9.32 9.23
C VAL A 117 -2.99 9.66 7.75
N TRP A 118 -3.78 9.11 6.83
CA TRP A 118 -3.74 9.50 5.42
C TRP A 118 -4.13 10.96 5.21
N HIS A 119 -5.22 11.43 5.83
CA HIS A 119 -5.69 12.80 5.67
C HIS A 119 -4.66 13.83 6.18
N ASP A 120 -3.93 13.49 7.24
CA ASP A 120 -2.89 14.34 7.81
C ASP A 120 -1.60 14.35 6.97
N ASN A 121 -1.24 13.22 6.34
CA ASN A 121 0.08 13.05 5.71
C ASN A 121 0.08 13.03 4.18
N VAL A 122 -1.03 12.68 3.54
CA VAL A 122 -1.12 12.48 2.08
C VAL A 122 -2.09 13.46 1.45
N ALA A 123 -3.38 13.34 1.75
CA ALA A 123 -4.41 14.18 1.15
C ALA A 123 -5.70 14.18 1.97
N ARG A 124 -6.01 15.35 2.55
CA ARG A 124 -7.18 15.58 3.41
C ARG A 124 -8.53 15.23 2.79
N ASN A 125 -8.65 15.33 1.47
CA ASN A 125 -9.94 15.16 0.77
C ASN A 125 -10.07 13.79 0.10
N THR A 126 -9.19 12.84 0.39
CA THR A 126 -9.32 11.48 -0.14
C THR A 126 -10.51 10.78 0.51
N PHE A 127 -11.40 10.25 -0.32
CA PHE A 127 -12.52 9.42 0.11
C PHE A 127 -12.12 7.94 0.11
N PHE A 128 -12.36 7.27 1.23
CA PHE A 128 -12.24 5.81 1.36
C PHE A 128 -13.63 5.18 1.46
N PRO A 129 -14.03 4.32 0.51
CA PRO A 129 -15.31 3.61 0.55
C PRO A 129 -15.52 2.74 1.80
N VAL A 130 -14.45 2.28 2.45
CA VAL A 130 -14.51 1.48 3.67
C VAL A 130 -13.48 1.96 4.70
N LYS A 131 -13.74 1.68 5.98
CA LYS A 131 -12.91 2.17 7.11
C LYS A 131 -11.69 1.30 7.39
N CYS A 132 -11.76 0.02 7.04
CA CYS A 132 -10.65 -0.90 7.20
C CYS A 132 -10.60 -1.94 6.07
N TRP A 133 -9.48 -2.65 5.97
CA TRP A 133 -9.31 -3.65 4.92
C TRP A 133 -10.22 -4.89 5.12
N GLN A 134 -10.61 -5.17 6.38
CA GLN A 134 -11.52 -6.26 6.71
C GLN A 134 -12.91 -6.03 6.11
N ASP A 135 -13.39 -4.78 6.12
CA ASP A 135 -14.66 -4.41 5.48
C ASP A 135 -14.62 -4.68 3.97
N ALA A 136 -13.51 -4.35 3.29
CA ALA A 136 -13.34 -4.68 1.87
C ALA A 136 -13.40 -6.19 1.61
N VAL A 137 -12.77 -6.99 2.49
CA VAL A 137 -12.85 -8.46 2.41
C VAL A 137 -14.28 -8.93 2.61
N GLY A 138 -15.00 -8.41 3.60
CA GLY A 138 -16.40 -8.75 3.83
C GLY A 138 -17.30 -8.46 2.62
N LEU A 139 -17.08 -7.33 1.94
CA LEU A 139 -17.84 -6.93 0.75
C LEU A 139 -17.59 -7.83 -0.48
N TYR A 140 -16.34 -8.22 -0.72
CA TYR A 140 -15.95 -8.84 -2.00
C TYR A 140 -15.58 -10.32 -1.93
N ARG A 141 -15.38 -10.87 -0.74
CA ARG A 141 -15.09 -12.29 -0.53
C ARG A 141 -16.16 -13.00 0.29
N GLY A 142 -17.11 -12.26 0.88
CA GLY A 142 -18.00 -12.77 1.92
C GLY A 142 -17.28 -12.86 3.28
N GLU A 143 -18.02 -13.16 4.34
CA GLU A 143 -17.44 -13.35 5.67
C GLU A 143 -16.29 -14.37 5.58
N ALA A 144 -15.09 -13.94 5.99
CA ALA A 144 -13.96 -14.84 6.17
C ALA A 144 -14.32 -15.80 7.30
N ALA A 145 -14.86 -16.97 6.94
CA ALA A 145 -15.08 -18.09 7.84
C ALA A 145 -13.75 -18.63 8.39
#